data_AF-A0A022L0X6-F1
#
_entry.id   AF-A0A022L0X6-F1
#
_cell.length_a   1.000
_cell.length_b   1.000
_cell.length_c   1.000
_cell.angle_alpha   90.00
_cell.angle_beta   90.00
_cell.angle_gamma   90.00
#
_symmetry.space_group_name_H-M   'P 1'
#
loop_
_entity.id
_entity.type
_entity.pdbx_description
1 polymer ?
#
loop_
_entity_poly.entity_id
_entity_poly.type
_entity_poly.pdbx_seq_one_letter_code
_entity_poly.pdbx_strand_id
1 'polypeptide(L)'
;GFTAIEIREFVHEYYLQPHGTKGSWLKKQPFTPNQFRRWRKTLLEGDLDRNLIPREHGGMTRSRGEWTAFEKARAKEIADHEAQISQLNARIRELEGTNSALGKAIGLLHERSEQEPDLKTTIEHESSLKPSTDSSPS
;
A
#
# COMPACT_ATOMS: atom_id res chain seq x y z
N GLY A 1 -22.84 10.72 11.59
CA GLY A 1 -22.83 9.25 11.79
C GLY A 1 -21.49 8.88 12.39
N PHE A 2 -21.42 7.80 13.17
CA PHE A 2 -20.18 7.40 13.84
C PHE A 2 -19.20 6.77 12.86
N THR A 3 -17.90 7.01 13.07
CA THR A 3 -16.84 6.38 12.26
C THR A 3 -16.61 4.93 12.68
N ALA A 4 -15.97 4.13 11.82
CA ALA A 4 -15.61 2.74 12.17
C ALA A 4 -14.69 2.66 13.40
N ILE A 5 -13.86 3.69 13.62
CA ILE A 5 -12.96 3.79 14.78
C ILE A 5 -13.76 4.07 16.05
N GLU A 6 -14.64 5.08 16.03
CA GLU A 6 -15.51 5.41 17.17
C GLU A 6 -16.40 4.21 17.55
N ILE A 7 -16.99 3.54 16.56
CA ILE A 7 -17.83 2.37 16.78
C ILE A 7 -17.05 1.26 17.50
N ARG A 8 -15.77 1.07 17.19
CA ARG A 8 -14.91 0.08 17.87
C ARG A 8 -14.63 0.46 19.29
N GLU A 9 -14.28 1.71 19.54
CA GLU A 9 -14.02 2.21 20.88
C GLU A 9 -15.25 1.97 21.77
N PHE A 10 -16.45 2.28 21.28
CA PHE A 10 -17.68 1.99 21.99
C PHE A 10 -17.89 0.49 22.24
N VAL A 11 -17.61 -0.38 21.26
CA VAL A 11 -17.74 -1.82 21.46
C VAL A 11 -16.72 -2.34 22.49
N HIS A 12 -15.49 -1.86 22.43
CA HIS A 12 -14.44 -2.20 23.40
C HIS A 12 -14.84 -1.76 24.82
N GLU A 13 -15.26 -0.50 25.00
CA GLU A 13 -15.75 0.03 26.28
C GLU A 13 -16.92 -0.78 26.84
N TYR A 14 -17.85 -1.21 25.99
CA TYR A 14 -18.97 -2.07 26.38
C TYR A 14 -18.51 -3.43 26.94
N TYR A 15 -17.45 -4.01 26.37
CA TYR A 15 -16.89 -5.27 26.86
C TYR A 15 -16.03 -5.09 28.12
N LEU A 16 -15.52 -3.88 28.37
CA LEU A 16 -14.84 -3.53 29.62
C LEU A 16 -15.80 -3.36 30.80
N GLN A 17 -17.08 -3.05 30.55
CA GLN A 17 -18.06 -2.83 31.60
C GLN A 17 -18.18 -4.04 32.56
N PRO A 18 -18.24 -3.78 33.88
CA PRO A 18 -18.57 -4.80 34.88
C PRO A 18 -19.87 -5.56 34.58
N HIS A 19 -20.00 -6.76 35.16
CA HIS A 19 -21.23 -7.53 35.03
C HIS A 19 -22.42 -6.75 35.59
N GLY A 20 -23.54 -6.71 34.86
CA GLY A 20 -24.75 -5.99 35.25
C GLY A 20 -24.78 -4.48 34.92
N THR A 21 -23.66 -3.83 34.57
CA THR A 21 -23.65 -2.38 34.27
C THR A 21 -23.80 -2.05 32.78
N LYS A 22 -23.76 -3.06 31.91
CA LYS A 22 -23.86 -2.89 30.44
C LYS A 22 -25.14 -2.16 29.99
N GLY A 23 -26.26 -2.45 30.65
CA GLY A 23 -27.54 -1.81 30.33
C GLY A 23 -27.58 -0.33 30.72
N SER A 24 -27.00 0.04 31.86
CA SER A 24 -26.92 1.45 32.27
C SER A 24 -25.89 2.22 31.47
N TRP A 25 -24.77 1.59 31.08
CA TRP A 25 -23.80 2.16 30.16
C TRP A 25 -24.45 2.48 28.80
N LEU A 26 -25.17 1.52 28.20
CA LEU A 26 -25.84 1.73 26.91
C LEU A 26 -26.83 2.91 26.93
N LYS A 27 -27.51 3.15 28.06
CA LYS A 27 -28.44 4.28 28.20
C LYS A 27 -27.76 5.65 28.25
N LYS A 28 -26.47 5.71 28.62
CA LYS A 28 -25.69 6.95 28.70
C LYS A 28 -25.04 7.32 27.37
N GLN A 29 -25.07 6.42 26.38
CA GLN A 29 -24.39 6.63 25.12
C GLN A 29 -25.23 7.45 24.13
N PRO A 30 -24.58 8.16 23.19
CA PRO A 30 -25.26 8.99 22.18
C PRO A 30 -25.95 8.16 21.07
N PHE A 31 -26.02 6.84 21.20
CA PHE A 31 -26.60 5.93 20.22
C PHE A 31 -27.62 4.99 20.85
N THR A 32 -28.52 4.47 20.01
CA THR A 32 -29.55 3.56 20.46
C THR A 32 -29.01 2.14 20.69
N PRO A 33 -29.59 1.35 21.61
CA PRO A 33 -29.21 -0.05 21.81
C PRO A 33 -29.31 -0.91 20.53
N ASN A 34 -30.25 -0.58 19.64
CA ASN A 34 -30.42 -1.29 18.36
C ASN A 34 -29.31 -0.95 17.35
N GLN A 35 -28.89 0.32 17.27
CA GLN A 35 -27.71 0.71 16.49
C GLN A 35 -26.46 -0.02 16.99
N PHE A 36 -26.25 -0.08 18.31
CA PHE A 36 -25.12 -0.76 18.90
C PHE A 36 -25.13 -2.28 18.66
N ARG A 37 -26.29 -2.93 18.71
CA ARG A 37 -26.44 -4.36 18.34
C ARG A 37 -26.00 -4.61 16.90
N ARG A 38 -26.40 -3.73 15.97
CA ARG A 38 -26.01 -3.81 14.55
C ARG A 38 -24.50 -3.66 14.39
N TRP A 39 -23.89 -2.70 15.08
CA TRP A 39 -22.44 -2.49 15.07
C TRP A 39 -21.64 -3.67 15.63
N ARG A 40 -22.12 -4.28 16.71
CA ARG A 40 -21.48 -5.49 17.25
C ARG A 40 -21.50 -6.63 16.24
N LYS A 41 -22.60 -6.80 15.51
CA LYS A 41 -22.71 -7.82 14.45
C LYS A 41 -21.74 -7.52 13.29
N THR A 42 -21.75 -6.28 12.78
CA THR A 42 -20.88 -5.85 11.67
C THR A 42 -19.39 -5.93 12.00
N LEU A 43 -19.01 -5.65 13.24
CA LEU A 43 -17.61 -5.73 13.69
C LEU A 43 -17.15 -7.20 13.79
N LEU A 44 -18.02 -8.09 14.23
CA LEU A 44 -17.73 -9.53 14.38
C LEU A 44 -17.57 -10.22 13.02
N GLU A 45 -18.35 -9.77 12.02
CA GLU A 45 -18.30 -10.25 10.63
C GLU A 45 -17.12 -9.64 9.84
N GLY A 46 -16.42 -8.64 10.38
CA GLY A 46 -15.29 -7.98 9.72
C GLY A 46 -15.69 -6.96 8.65
N ASP A 47 -16.98 -6.64 8.56
CA ASP A 47 -17.56 -5.79 7.52
C ASP A 47 -17.45 -4.29 7.84
N LEU A 48 -17.14 -3.93 9.09
CA LEU A 48 -17.02 -2.54 9.54
C LEU A 48 -15.86 -1.78 8.88
N ASP A 49 -14.76 -2.45 8.52
CA ASP A 49 -13.62 -1.80 7.85
C ASP A 49 -13.77 -1.69 6.35
N ARG A 50 -14.61 -2.53 5.76
CA ARG A 50 -14.79 -2.61 4.32
C ARG A 50 -15.96 -1.75 3.84
N ASN A 51 -16.64 -1.03 4.74
CA ASN A 51 -17.93 -0.38 4.51
C ASN A 51 -18.97 -1.32 3.86
N LEU A 52 -18.83 -2.64 4.11
CA LEU A 52 -19.70 -3.65 3.51
C LEU A 52 -20.92 -3.86 4.41
N ILE A 53 -22.07 -4.14 3.79
CA ILE A 53 -23.29 -4.53 4.50
C ILE A 53 -23.13 -6.00 4.94
N PRO A 54 -23.34 -6.32 6.24
CA PRO A 54 -23.37 -7.68 6.79
C PRO A 54 -23.96 -8.74 5.86
N ARG A 55 -23.18 -9.76 5.49
CA ARG A 55 -23.74 -11.03 4.98
C ARG A 55 -24.11 -11.91 6.17
N GLU A 56 -25.37 -12.31 6.25
CA GLU A 56 -25.88 -13.19 7.31
C GLU A 56 -25.21 -14.57 7.24
N HIS A 57 -24.12 -14.73 7.98
CA HIS A 57 -23.57 -16.04 8.31
C HIS A 57 -23.56 -16.17 9.82
N GLY A 58 -24.47 -17.00 10.34
CA GLY A 58 -24.61 -17.25 11.77
C GLY A 58 -23.29 -17.78 12.36
N GLY A 59 -22.60 -16.94 13.13
CA GLY A 59 -21.35 -17.29 13.81
C GLY A 59 -21.41 -16.90 15.28
N MET A 60 -20.95 -17.82 16.13
CA MET A 60 -20.98 -17.73 17.60
C MET A 60 -20.44 -16.40 18.14
N THR A 61 -21.10 -15.84 19.16
CA THR A 61 -20.64 -14.59 19.81
C THR A 61 -19.28 -14.83 20.47
N ARG A 62 -18.20 -14.22 19.95
CA ARG A 62 -16.85 -14.26 20.54
C ARG A 62 -16.86 -13.73 21.99
N SER A 63 -16.10 -14.39 22.85
CA SER A 63 -15.90 -14.05 24.27
C SER A 63 -14.97 -12.83 24.44
N ARG A 64 -14.99 -12.19 25.63
CA ARG A 64 -14.20 -10.97 25.91
C ARG A 64 -12.70 -11.14 25.65
N GLY A 65 -12.12 -12.29 25.98
CA GLY A 65 -10.71 -12.57 25.75
C GLY A 65 -10.37 -12.64 24.26
N GLU A 66 -11.20 -13.34 23.49
CA GLU A 66 -11.06 -13.47 22.04
C GLU A 66 -11.18 -12.12 21.33
N TRP A 67 -12.07 -11.23 21.81
CA TRP A 67 -12.17 -9.85 21.33
C TRP A 67 -10.89 -9.05 21.52
N THR A 68 -10.35 -9.03 22.74
CA THR A 68 -9.11 -8.29 23.03
C THR A 68 -7.91 -8.83 22.25
N ALA A 69 -7.84 -10.15 22.04
CA ALA A 69 -6.77 -10.77 21.25
C ALA A 69 -6.89 -10.43 19.76
N PHE A 70 -8.11 -10.45 19.21
CA PHE A 70 -8.37 -10.08 17.82
C PHE A 70 -8.03 -8.61 17.55
N GLU A 71 -8.41 -7.69 18.44
CA GLU A 71 -8.09 -6.28 18.32
C GLU A 71 -6.57 -6.02 18.38
N LYS A 72 -5.86 -6.68 19.31
CA LYS A 72 -4.39 -6.57 19.39
C LYS A 72 -3.68 -7.09 18.14
N ALA A 73 -4.11 -8.25 17.62
CA ALA A 73 -3.54 -8.82 16.40
C ALA A 73 -3.75 -7.86 15.21
N ARG A 74 -4.93 -7.26 15.11
CA ARG A 74 -5.26 -6.31 14.05
C ARG A 74 -4.52 -4.97 14.18
N ALA A 75 -4.34 -4.46 15.40
CA ALA A 75 -3.54 -3.26 15.63
C ALA A 75 -2.08 -3.47 15.20
N LYS A 76 -1.53 -4.66 15.46
CA LYS A 76 -0.21 -5.05 14.98
C LYS A 76 -0.16 -5.09 13.44
N GLU A 77 -1.14 -5.71 12.80
CA GLU A 77 -1.22 -5.78 11.32
C GLU A 77 -1.26 -4.38 10.69
N ILE A 78 -2.02 -3.44 11.26
CA ILE A 78 -2.06 -2.05 10.79
C ILE A 78 -0.69 -1.38 10.94
N ALA A 79 -0.04 -1.54 12.09
CA ALA A 79 1.29 -0.96 12.33
C ALA A 79 2.35 -1.54 11.37
N ASP A 80 2.29 -2.85 11.11
CA ASP A 80 3.17 -3.53 10.17
C ASP A 80 2.94 -3.02 8.74
N HIS A 81 1.68 -2.85 8.32
CA HIS A 81 1.35 -2.27 7.00
C HIS A 81 1.79 -0.80 6.89
N GLU A 82 1.60 0.01 7.93
CA GLU A 82 2.02 1.41 7.93
C GLU A 82 3.55 1.53 7.81
N ALA A 83 4.28 0.66 8.51
CA ALA A 83 5.73 0.56 8.38
C ALA A 83 6.15 0.18 6.95
N GLN A 84 5.46 -0.78 6.32
CA GLN A 84 5.72 -1.16 4.93
C GLN A 84 5.44 -0.01 3.95
N ILE A 85 4.33 0.71 4.11
CA ILE A 85 4.01 1.88 3.27
C ILE A 85 5.09 2.96 3.41
N SER A 86 5.53 3.23 4.64
CA SER A 86 6.60 4.19 4.91
C SER A 86 7.91 3.78 4.23
N GLN A 87 8.30 2.51 4.33
CA GLN A 87 9.49 1.97 3.67
C GLN A 87 9.40 2.07 2.14
N LEU A 88 8.26 1.70 1.56
CA LEU A 88 8.04 1.78 0.11
C LEU A 88 8.10 3.23 -0.37
N ASN A 89 7.49 4.17 0.35
CA ASN A 89 7.53 5.59 0.02
C ASN A 89 8.96 6.16 0.09
N ALA A 90 9.74 5.75 1.08
CA ALA A 90 11.15 6.13 1.17
C ALA A 90 11.94 5.63 -0.05
N ARG A 91 11.69 4.38 -0.48
CA ARG A 91 12.34 3.81 -1.66
C ARG A 91 11.93 4.50 -2.96
N ILE A 92 10.66 4.89 -3.10
CA ILE A 92 10.19 5.65 -4.26
C ILE A 92 10.94 6.99 -4.35
N ARG A 93 11.03 7.74 -3.24
CA ARG A 93 11.76 9.02 -3.22
C ARG A 93 13.24 8.87 -3.59
N GLU A 94 13.88 7.80 -3.12
CA GLU A 94 15.26 7.50 -3.48
C GLU A 94 15.42 7.28 -4.99
N LEU A 95 14.55 6.43 -5.58
CA LEU A 95 14.56 6.13 -7.01
C LEU A 95 14.24 7.35 -7.89
N GLU A 96 13.28 8.17 -7.46
CA GLU A 96 12.98 9.44 -8.13
C GLU A 96 14.18 10.40 -8.09
N GLY A 97 14.89 10.45 -6.95
CA GLY A 97 16.12 11.21 -6.81
C GLY A 97 17.22 10.74 -7.76
N THR A 98 17.45 9.42 -7.85
CA THR A 98 18.45 8.86 -8.77
C THR A 98 18.08 9.12 -10.23
N ASN A 99 16.81 8.95 -10.59
CA ASN A 99 16.34 9.18 -11.95
C ASN A 99 16.46 10.66 -12.34
N SER A 100 16.16 11.59 -11.40
CA SER A 100 16.37 13.02 -11.63
C SER A 100 17.84 13.36 -11.87
N ALA A 101 18.76 12.78 -11.09
CA ALA A 101 20.20 12.98 -11.27
C ALA A 101 20.70 12.41 -12.61
N LEU A 102 20.26 11.20 -12.98
CA LEU A 102 20.58 10.59 -14.27
C LEU A 102 20.03 11.41 -15.43
N GLY A 103 18.79 11.90 -15.34
CA GLY A 103 18.19 12.77 -16.36
C GLY A 103 18.99 14.06 -16.56
N LYS A 104 19.46 14.69 -15.47
CA LYS A 104 20.34 15.86 -15.56
C LYS A 104 21.69 15.54 -16.20
N ALA A 105 22.31 14.42 -15.83
CA ALA A 105 23.58 14.00 -16.40
C ALA A 105 23.48 13.71 -17.90
N ILE A 106 22.40 13.06 -18.34
CA ILE A 106 22.11 12.83 -19.75
C ILE A 106 21.89 14.16 -20.48
N GLY A 107 21.13 15.09 -19.88
CA GLY A 107 20.93 16.43 -20.45
C GLY A 107 22.24 17.18 -20.66
N LEU A 108 23.14 17.18 -19.67
CA LEU A 108 24.46 17.80 -19.78
C LEU A 108 25.36 17.12 -20.82
N LEU A 109 25.27 15.78 -20.95
CA LEU A 109 25.99 15.06 -21.98
C LEU A 109 25.49 15.45 -23.37
N HIS A 110 24.18 15.55 -23.55
CA HIS A 110 23.57 15.96 -24.82
C HIS A 110 23.99 17.38 -25.20
N GLU A 111 23.96 18.33 -24.26
CA GLU A 111 24.42 19.71 -24.48
C GLU A 111 25.90 19.76 -24.89
N ARG A 112 26.75 18.96 -24.24
CA ARG A 112 28.17 18.86 -24.60
C ARG A 112 28.38 18.20 -25.98
N SER A 113 27.60 17.18 -26.31
CA SER A 113 27.65 16.50 -27.60
C SER A 113 27.18 17.40 -28.75
N GLU A 114 26.19 18.27 -28.52
CA GLU A 114 25.77 19.31 -29.47
C GLU A 114 26.81 20.43 -29.63
N GLN A 115 27.69 20.62 -28.64
CA GLN A 115 28.78 21.60 -28.66
C GLN A 115 30.10 21.05 -29.23
N GLU A 116 30.15 19.79 -29.64
CA GLU A 116 31.27 19.34 -30.49
C GLU A 116 31.12 19.97 -31.88
N PRO A 117 32.19 20.60 -32.43
CA PRO A 117 32.13 21.16 -33.76
C PRO A 117 31.89 20.03 -34.77
N ASP A 118 31.13 20.34 -35.81
CA ASP A 118 30.86 19.50 -36.99
C ASP A 118 32.18 19.11 -37.67
N LEU A 119 32.92 18.17 -37.08
CA LEU A 119 34.01 17.47 -37.74
C LEU A 119 33.34 16.48 -38.69
N LYS A 120 32.93 17.01 -39.84
CA LYS A 120 32.80 16.27 -41.09
C LYS A 120 34.14 15.61 -41.38
N THR A 121 34.39 14.50 -40.72
CA THR A 121 35.37 13.54 -41.17
C THR A 121 34.67 12.77 -42.27
N THR A 122 34.83 13.28 -43.49
CA THR A 122 34.63 12.53 -44.72
C THR A 122 35.49 11.27 -44.63
N ILE A 123 34.94 10.20 -44.08
CA ILE A 123 35.47 8.87 -44.28
C ILE A 123 34.70 8.32 -45.48
N GLU A 124 35.22 8.62 -46.67
CA GLU A 124 34.97 7.84 -47.87
C GLU A 124 35.43 6.40 -47.59
N HIS A 125 34.53 5.58 -47.07
CA HIS A 125 34.67 4.14 -47.15
C HIS A 125 34.23 3.71 -48.56
N GLU A 126 35.13 3.88 -49.54
CA GLU A 126 35.06 3.09 -50.76
C GLU A 126 35.19 1.61 -50.37
N SER A 127 34.03 1.00 -50.25
CA SER A 127 33.85 -0.43 -50.10
C SER A 127 34.22 -1.10 -51.43
N SER A 128 35.50 -1.37 -51.67
CA SER A 128 35.89 -2.32 -52.72
C SER A 128 36.06 -3.70 -52.12
N LEU A 129 34.96 -4.44 -52.23
CA LEU A 129 34.78 -5.87 -51.96
C LEU A 129 35.94 -6.74 -52.49
N LYS A 130 36.43 -7.67 -51.67
CA LYS A 130 37.03 -8.93 -52.13
C LYS A 130 36.13 -10.08 -51.69
N PRO A 131 35.90 -11.06 -52.56
CA PRO A 131 36.32 -12.43 -52.22
C PRO A 131 36.95 -13.13 -53.44
N SER A 132 38.17 -13.66 -53.32
CA SER A 132 38.54 -15.03 -52.90
C SER A 132 38.81 -15.95 -54.10
N THR A 133 40.04 -16.49 -54.15
CA THR A 133 40.48 -17.86 -54.60
C THR A 133 39.84 -18.45 -55.86
N ASP A 134 40.52 -18.99 -56.87
CA ASP A 134 41.63 -19.96 -56.90
C ASP A 134 42.00 -20.18 -58.40
N SER A 135 43.14 -20.84 -58.66
CA SER A 135 43.52 -21.60 -59.87
C SER A 135 44.75 -21.09 -60.65
N SER A 136 45.91 -21.71 -60.36
CA SER A 136 46.90 -22.16 -61.38
C SER A 136 46.26 -23.25 -62.28
N PRO A 137 46.82 -23.74 -63.42
CA PRO A 137 48.19 -23.71 -63.98
C PRO A 137 48.18 -23.19 -65.45
N SER A 138 49.17 -23.26 -66.34
CA SER A 138 50.37 -24.08 -66.54
C SER A 138 51.31 -23.37 -67.53
#